data_AF-A0A2R6RQ04-F1
#
_entry.id   AF-A0A2R6RQ04-F1
#
_cell.length_a   1.000
_cell.length_b   1.000
_cell.length_c   1.000
_cell.angle_alpha   90.00
_cell.angle_beta   90.00
_cell.angle_gamma   90.00
#
_symmetry.space_group_name_H-M   'P 1'
#
loop_
_entity.id
_entity.type
_entity.pdbx_description
1 polymer ?
#
loop_
_entity_poly.entity_id
_entity_poly.type
_entity_poly.pdbx_seq_one_letter_code
_entity_poly.pdbx_strand_id
1 'polypeptide(L)'
;MKLFPGGCLTLLMFLCPFSLGGSVPSGGSCSTDNNRLDPATHKFLTDCDDKTFCSGSTNGTCQPKLCRRDEFPFGYQFGDILPPMCARDSFCPDEGSGCQPLLRVGRVCQLERDDQCAPPNNWSDLASSQNYNGSICLQSTCT
;
A
#
# COMPACT_ATOMS: atom_id res chain seq x y z
N MET A 1 -54.99 -45.20 -1.54
CA MET A 1 -54.75 -43.91 -0.84
C MET A 1 -53.43 -43.99 -0.10
N LYS A 2 -52.47 -43.13 -0.49
CA LYS A 2 -51.29 -42.58 0.23
C LYS A 2 -50.11 -42.44 -0.75
N LEU A 3 -50.04 -41.30 -1.43
CA LEU A 3 -48.80 -40.76 -2.01
C LEU A 3 -48.16 -39.85 -0.95
N PHE A 4 -46.86 -40.01 -0.71
CA PHE A 4 -46.03 -39.08 0.06
C PHE A 4 -45.62 -37.88 -0.81
N PRO A 5 -45.62 -36.66 -0.25
CA PRO A 5 -44.61 -35.66 -0.60
C PRO A 5 -43.92 -35.21 0.71
N GLY A 6 -42.65 -34.84 0.75
CA GLY A 6 -41.78 -34.26 -0.25
C GLY A 6 -40.81 -33.42 0.58
N GLY A 7 -39.61 -33.94 0.82
CA GLY A 7 -38.59 -33.26 1.61
C GLY A 7 -38.13 -32.02 0.86
N CYS A 8 -38.43 -30.84 1.41
CA CYS A 8 -37.89 -29.57 0.95
C CYS A 8 -36.42 -29.51 1.39
N LEU A 9 -35.51 -29.90 0.48
CA LEU A 9 -34.08 -29.78 0.68
C LEU A 9 -33.70 -28.30 0.53
N THR A 10 -33.42 -27.63 1.65
CA THR A 10 -32.96 -26.25 1.71
C THR A 10 -31.56 -26.13 1.11
N LEU A 11 -31.45 -25.51 -0.06
CA LEU A 11 -30.18 -25.14 -0.67
C LEU A 11 -29.65 -23.86 0.00
N LEU A 12 -28.77 -24.02 0.99
CA LEU A 12 -27.98 -22.91 1.55
C LEU A 12 -26.95 -22.48 0.50
N MET A 13 -27.21 -21.39 -0.23
CA MET A 13 -26.17 -20.71 -1.01
C MET A 13 -25.18 -20.06 -0.03
N PHE A 14 -23.98 -20.65 0.07
CA PHE A 14 -22.82 -20.03 0.70
C PHE A 14 -22.40 -18.81 -0.14
N LEU A 15 -22.75 -17.60 0.32
CA LEU A 15 -22.14 -16.35 -0.14
C LEU A 15 -20.70 -16.33 0.38
N CYS A 16 -19.75 -16.82 -0.43
CA CYS A 16 -18.33 -16.65 -0.15
C CYS A 16 -17.94 -15.24 -0.62
N PRO A 17 -17.58 -14.30 0.28
CA PRO A 17 -17.07 -13.01 -0.16
C PRO A 17 -15.71 -13.23 -0.82
N PHE A 18 -15.65 -13.10 -2.15
CA PHE A 18 -14.40 -12.97 -2.86
C PHE A 18 -13.72 -11.67 -2.40
N SER A 19 -12.65 -11.77 -1.62
CA SER A 19 -11.76 -10.65 -1.34
C SER A 19 -10.93 -10.38 -2.59
N LEU A 20 -11.39 -9.48 -3.46
CA LEU A 20 -10.58 -8.94 -4.55
C LEU A 20 -9.54 -8.00 -3.95
N GLY A 21 -8.27 -8.40 -4.00
CA GLY A 21 -7.16 -7.44 -3.87
C GLY A 21 -7.17 -6.46 -5.05
N GLY A 22 -6.51 -5.32 -4.86
CA GLY A 22 -6.48 -4.16 -5.75
C GLY A 22 -6.63 -4.45 -7.24
N SER A 23 -7.81 -4.17 -7.77
CA SER A 23 -8.19 -4.44 -9.16
C SER A 23 -9.04 -3.33 -9.78
N VAL A 24 -9.36 -2.30 -8.99
CA VAL A 24 -10.11 -1.15 -9.48
C VAL A 24 -9.16 -0.30 -10.34
N PRO A 25 -9.46 -0.14 -11.64
CA PRO A 25 -8.62 0.65 -12.53
C PRO A 25 -8.79 2.15 -12.25
N SER A 26 -7.94 2.96 -12.89
CA SER A 26 -8.02 4.42 -12.81
C SER A 26 -9.43 4.96 -13.07
N GLY A 27 -9.86 5.90 -12.22
CA GLY A 27 -11.19 6.51 -12.25
C GLY A 27 -12.28 5.72 -11.51
N GLY A 28 -12.04 4.45 -11.16
CA GLY A 28 -12.97 3.66 -10.34
C GLY A 28 -13.00 4.10 -8.87
N SER A 29 -14.09 3.77 -8.18
CA SER A 29 -14.28 4.13 -6.76
C SER A 29 -13.42 3.26 -5.83
N CYS A 30 -12.92 3.86 -4.76
CA CYS A 30 -12.09 3.20 -3.75
C CYS A 30 -12.30 3.85 -2.38
N SER A 31 -11.91 3.14 -1.31
CA SER A 31 -11.83 3.71 0.05
C SER A 31 -10.47 3.45 0.68
N THR A 32 -9.91 4.46 1.33
CA THR A 32 -8.69 4.31 2.14
C THR A 32 -8.92 3.46 3.40
N ASP A 33 -10.17 3.27 3.83
CA ASP A 33 -10.51 2.44 4.98
C ASP A 33 -10.27 0.94 4.69
N ASN A 34 -10.23 0.56 3.42
CA ASN A 34 -9.91 -0.80 2.99
C ASN A 34 -8.40 -1.07 2.94
N ASN A 35 -7.57 -0.03 3.10
CA ASN A 35 -6.12 -0.16 3.05
C ASN A 35 -5.60 -0.93 4.26
N ARG A 36 -4.74 -1.91 4.02
CA ARG A 36 -4.16 -2.74 5.06
C ARG A 36 -2.87 -3.38 4.60
N LEU A 37 -2.05 -3.82 5.54
CA LEU A 37 -0.93 -4.70 5.24
C LEU A 37 -1.41 -6.15 5.28
N ASP A 38 -0.97 -6.93 4.29
CA ASP A 38 -1.11 -8.37 4.34
C ASP A 38 -0.30 -8.92 5.54
N PRO A 39 -0.91 -9.66 6.47
CA PRO A 39 -0.23 -10.05 7.72
C PRO A 39 0.87 -11.09 7.52
N ALA A 40 0.95 -11.76 6.37
CA ALA A 40 1.97 -12.77 6.09
C ALA A 40 3.14 -12.20 5.28
N THR A 41 2.85 -11.28 4.36
CA THR A 41 3.84 -10.75 3.40
C THR A 41 4.21 -9.28 3.64
N HIS A 42 3.49 -8.59 4.54
CA HIS A 42 3.57 -7.14 4.75
C HIS A 42 3.36 -6.32 3.47
N LYS A 43 2.76 -6.91 2.43
CA LYS A 43 2.39 -6.18 1.20
C LYS A 43 1.28 -5.20 1.53
N PHE A 44 1.40 -3.96 1.05
CA PHE A 44 0.31 -2.99 1.09
C PHE A 44 -0.82 -3.42 0.14
N LEU A 45 -2.02 -3.58 0.69
CA LEU A 45 -3.25 -3.92 -0.01
C LEU A 45 -4.17 -2.70 -0.04
N THR A 46 -4.72 -2.40 -1.21
CA THR A 46 -5.68 -1.33 -1.46
C THR A 46 -6.72 -1.81 -2.47
N ASP A 47 -7.77 -1.04 -2.72
CA ASP A 47 -8.81 -1.33 -3.72
C ASP A 47 -8.30 -1.11 -5.16
N CYS A 48 -7.34 -0.20 -5.33
CA CYS A 48 -6.79 0.22 -6.60
C CYS A 48 -5.78 -0.78 -7.17
N ASP A 49 -5.67 -0.83 -8.51
CA ASP A 49 -4.67 -1.65 -9.19
C ASP A 49 -3.22 -1.24 -8.88
N ASP A 50 -2.25 -2.04 -9.32
CA ASP A 50 -0.83 -1.81 -8.99
C ASP A 50 -0.26 -0.48 -9.55
N LYS A 51 -0.95 0.16 -10.49
CA LYS A 51 -0.53 1.43 -11.13
C LYS A 51 -1.21 2.65 -10.52
N THR A 52 -2.17 2.46 -9.62
CA THR A 52 -3.00 3.53 -9.08
C THR A 52 -3.03 3.53 -7.55
N PHE A 53 -3.48 4.64 -6.97
CA PHE A 53 -3.64 4.84 -5.54
C PHE A 53 -5.01 5.44 -5.24
N CYS A 54 -5.55 5.20 -4.05
CA CYS A 54 -6.85 5.72 -3.68
C CYS A 54 -6.79 7.19 -3.20
N SER A 55 -7.45 8.09 -3.92
CA SER A 55 -7.59 9.52 -3.56
C SER A 55 -8.70 9.76 -2.51
N GLY A 56 -8.72 8.95 -1.44
CA GLY A 56 -9.78 8.92 -0.44
C GLY A 56 -10.13 10.28 0.18
N SER A 57 -9.11 11.12 0.43
CA SER A 57 -9.29 12.46 1.01
C SER A 57 -9.89 13.49 0.06
N THR A 58 -9.93 13.21 -1.25
CA THR A 58 -10.41 14.16 -2.26
C THR A 58 -11.72 13.70 -2.88
N ASN A 59 -11.72 12.54 -3.55
CA ASN A 59 -12.86 12.07 -4.33
C ASN A 59 -13.14 10.56 -4.19
N GLY A 60 -12.30 9.81 -3.46
CA GLY A 60 -12.48 8.36 -3.30
C GLY A 60 -12.39 7.60 -4.62
N THR A 61 -11.42 7.97 -5.48
CA THR A 61 -11.20 7.31 -6.77
C THR A 61 -9.75 6.90 -6.97
N CYS A 62 -9.51 5.86 -7.75
CA CYS A 62 -8.18 5.40 -8.10
C CYS A 62 -7.52 6.36 -9.09
N GLN A 63 -6.39 6.95 -8.69
CA GLN A 63 -5.61 7.89 -9.48
C GLN A 63 -4.24 7.29 -9.81
N PRO A 64 -3.61 7.62 -10.96
CA PRO A 64 -2.27 7.12 -11.28
C PRO A 64 -1.28 7.45 -10.17
N LYS A 65 -0.40 6.50 -9.83
CA LYS A 65 0.68 6.73 -8.87
C LYS A 65 1.56 7.90 -9.33
N LEU A 66 1.89 8.76 -8.39
CA LEU A 66 2.66 9.99 -8.63
C LEU A 66 4.15 9.84 -8.32
N CYS A 67 4.52 8.78 -7.62
CA CYS A 67 5.90 8.40 -7.37
C CYS A 67 6.03 6.88 -7.32
N ARG A 68 7.27 6.40 -7.41
CA ARG A 68 7.64 5.01 -7.13
C ARG A 68 8.85 4.95 -6.23
N ARG A 69 8.93 3.86 -5.46
CA ARG A 69 10.11 3.51 -4.68
C ARG A 69 11.03 2.57 -5.45
N ASP A 70 10.45 1.56 -6.09
CA ASP A 70 11.23 0.49 -6.70
C ASP A 70 11.72 0.87 -8.10
N GLU A 71 12.94 0.46 -8.44
CA GLU A 71 13.51 0.71 -9.77
C GLU A 71 12.73 0.03 -10.90
N PHE A 72 12.13 -1.12 -10.58
CA PHE A 72 11.31 -1.92 -11.47
C PHE A 72 9.95 -2.18 -10.81
N PRO A 73 9.00 -1.23 -10.88
CA PRO A 73 7.72 -1.34 -10.18
C PRO A 73 6.84 -2.43 -10.79
N PHE A 74 6.19 -3.21 -9.94
CA PHE A 74 5.24 -4.23 -10.36
C PHE A 74 4.04 -3.63 -11.11
N GLY A 75 3.45 -4.39 -12.04
CA GLY A 75 2.27 -3.99 -12.81
C GLY A 75 2.58 -3.20 -14.10
N TYR A 76 3.77 -2.62 -14.26
CA TYR A 76 4.17 -1.89 -15.45
C TYR A 76 4.77 -2.81 -16.52
N GLN A 77 4.44 -2.55 -17.80
CA GLN A 77 4.94 -3.27 -18.96
C GLN A 77 6.08 -2.51 -19.64
N PHE A 78 6.81 -3.20 -20.52
CA PHE A 78 7.83 -2.55 -21.34
C PHE A 78 7.21 -1.44 -22.19
N GLY A 79 7.78 -0.22 -22.10
CA GLY A 79 7.30 0.97 -22.80
C GLY A 79 6.28 1.81 -22.03
N ASP A 80 5.80 1.35 -20.87
CA ASP A 80 4.97 2.18 -19.99
C ASP A 80 5.77 3.37 -19.42
N ILE A 81 5.10 4.51 -19.23
CA ILE A 81 5.66 5.63 -18.49
C ILE A 81 5.60 5.29 -17.00
N LEU A 82 6.78 5.12 -16.39
CA LEU A 82 6.89 4.87 -14.95
C LEU A 82 6.74 6.18 -14.17
N PRO A 83 6.08 6.17 -13.00
CA PRO A 83 6.15 7.28 -12.06
C PRO A 83 7.61 7.62 -11.72
N PRO A 84 7.95 8.88 -11.42
CA PRO A 84 9.31 9.23 -11.05
C PRO A 84 9.70 8.63 -9.70
N MET A 85 11.00 8.40 -9.49
CA MET A 85 11.53 8.23 -8.14
C MET A 85 11.60 9.57 -7.43
N CYS A 86 11.48 9.56 -6.11
CA CYS A 86 11.64 10.75 -5.30
C CYS A 86 13.10 11.19 -5.19
N ALA A 87 13.32 12.49 -4.97
CA ALA A 87 14.64 13.04 -4.71
C ALA A 87 15.17 12.54 -3.34
N ARG A 88 16.48 12.60 -3.13
CA ARG A 88 17.15 12.02 -1.94
C ARG A 88 16.66 12.54 -0.58
N ASP A 89 16.07 13.73 -0.54
CA ASP A 89 15.52 14.40 0.64
C ASP A 89 14.00 14.18 0.81
N SER A 90 13.44 13.24 0.05
CA SER A 90 12.02 12.90 0.04
C SER A 90 11.83 11.38 -0.11
N PHE A 91 10.65 10.90 0.26
CA PHE A 91 10.26 9.50 0.12
C PHE A 91 8.95 9.36 -0.65
N CYS A 92 8.70 8.18 -1.21
CA CYS A 92 7.42 7.83 -1.81
C CYS A 92 6.61 7.00 -0.81
N PRO A 93 5.41 7.44 -0.38
CA PRO A 93 4.51 6.64 0.43
C PRO A 93 4.13 5.33 -0.27
N ASP A 94 3.76 4.30 0.50
CA ASP A 94 3.42 2.97 -0.01
C ASP A 94 2.30 2.95 -1.05
N GLU A 95 1.31 3.82 -0.87
CA GLU A 95 0.23 3.96 -1.82
C GLU A 95 0.68 4.64 -3.12
N GLY A 96 1.80 5.38 -3.12
CA GLY A 96 2.31 6.10 -4.30
C GLY A 96 1.63 7.44 -4.55
N SER A 97 1.13 8.09 -3.49
CA SER A 97 0.36 9.35 -3.55
C SER A 97 1.20 10.59 -3.91
N GLY A 98 2.52 10.45 -4.03
CA GLY A 98 3.45 11.53 -4.40
C GLY A 98 4.59 11.69 -3.40
N CYS A 99 5.67 12.33 -3.82
CA CYS A 99 6.85 12.49 -2.98
C CYS A 99 6.60 13.40 -1.78
N GLN A 100 7.01 12.96 -0.60
CA GLN A 100 6.88 13.69 0.66
C GLN A 100 8.25 13.94 1.29
N PRO A 101 8.45 15.05 2.02
CA PRO A 101 9.69 15.28 2.76
C PRO A 101 9.95 14.20 3.79
N LEU A 102 11.22 13.86 4.05
CA LEU A 102 11.59 12.91 5.10
C LEU A 102 11.03 13.32 6.47
N LEU A 103 10.58 12.32 7.22
CA LEU A 103 9.93 12.42 8.51
C LEU A 103 10.96 12.64 9.62
N ARG A 104 10.73 13.64 10.46
CA ARG A 104 11.58 13.86 11.64
C ARG A 104 11.38 12.75 12.68
N VAL A 105 12.36 12.58 13.56
CA VAL A 105 12.25 11.72 14.76
C VAL A 105 10.95 12.00 15.52
N GLY A 106 10.28 10.93 15.96
CA GLY A 106 8.99 10.96 16.66
C GLY A 106 7.76 11.10 15.75
N ARG A 107 7.93 11.18 14.42
CA ARG A 107 6.82 11.17 13.46
C ARG A 107 6.42 9.74 13.09
N VAL A 108 5.17 9.60 12.68
CA VAL A 108 4.60 8.33 12.25
C VAL A 108 5.13 7.98 10.86
N CYS A 109 5.71 6.79 10.73
CA CYS A 109 6.18 6.21 9.47
C CYS A 109 5.41 4.91 9.17
N GLN A 110 5.40 4.52 7.90
CA GLN A 110 4.79 3.25 7.48
C GLN A 110 5.66 2.07 7.95
N LEU A 111 5.03 0.91 8.23
CA LEU A 111 5.72 -0.24 8.85
C LEU A 111 6.95 -0.68 8.04
N GLU A 112 8.09 -0.83 8.72
CA GLU A 112 9.37 -1.24 8.12
C GLU A 112 9.85 -0.29 7.00
N ARG A 113 9.53 1.01 7.10
CA ARG A 113 9.94 2.04 6.14
C ARG A 113 10.91 3.05 6.73
N ASP A 114 12.11 2.56 7.04
CA ASP A 114 13.22 3.37 7.57
C ASP A 114 13.61 4.52 6.61
N ASP A 115 13.42 4.31 5.31
CA ASP A 115 13.70 5.28 4.24
C ASP A 115 12.81 6.52 4.30
N GLN A 116 11.71 6.48 5.04
CA GLN A 116 10.86 7.65 5.27
C GLN A 116 11.42 8.58 6.34
N CYS A 117 12.33 8.09 7.19
CA CYS A 117 12.82 8.80 8.35
C CYS A 117 14.10 9.59 8.02
N ALA A 118 14.12 10.86 8.44
CA ALA A 118 15.24 11.77 8.22
C ALA A 118 16.47 11.33 9.02
N PRO A 119 17.65 11.20 8.37
CA PRO A 119 18.87 10.76 9.04
C PRO A 119 19.37 11.79 10.07
N PRO A 120 20.00 11.33 11.16
CA PRO A 120 20.66 12.22 12.12
C PRO A 120 21.92 12.85 11.53
N ASN A 121 22.43 13.92 12.15
CA ASN A 121 23.62 14.62 11.65
C ASN A 121 24.88 13.72 11.58
N ASN A 122 25.02 12.77 12.50
CA ASN A 122 26.12 11.80 12.57
C ASN A 122 25.75 10.44 11.95
N TRP A 123 24.84 10.43 10.97
CA TRP A 123 24.36 9.19 10.33
C TRP A 123 25.48 8.27 9.83
N SER A 124 26.61 8.84 9.38
CA SER A 124 27.75 8.07 8.87
C SER A 124 28.32 7.10 9.90
N ASP A 125 28.24 7.46 11.18
CA ASP A 125 28.76 6.66 12.29
C ASP A 125 27.73 5.63 12.78
N LEU A 126 26.45 5.86 12.48
CA LEU A 126 25.31 5.03 12.89
C LEU A 126 24.82 4.09 11.78
N ALA A 127 25.18 4.37 10.53
CA ALA A 127 24.75 3.61 9.37
C ALA A 127 25.20 2.15 9.48
N SER A 128 24.25 1.24 9.25
CA SER A 128 24.51 -0.19 9.27
C SER A 128 23.61 -0.90 8.27
N SER A 129 23.77 -2.21 8.10
CA SER A 129 22.87 -3.02 7.28
C SER A 129 21.46 -3.15 7.86
N GLN A 130 21.20 -2.63 9.06
CA GLN A 130 19.93 -2.75 9.78
C GLN A 130 19.14 -1.43 9.84
N ASN A 131 19.58 -0.39 9.14
CA ASN A 131 18.93 0.91 9.14
C ASN A 131 19.10 1.62 7.79
N TYR A 132 18.38 2.73 7.61
CA TYR A 132 18.55 3.60 6.46
C TYR A 132 19.29 4.87 6.88
N ASN A 133 20.61 4.93 6.62
CA ASN A 133 21.47 6.05 7.03
C ASN A 133 21.28 6.40 8.52
N GLY A 134 21.32 5.40 9.40
CA GLY A 134 21.15 5.60 10.84
C GLY A 134 19.72 5.86 11.31
N SER A 135 18.73 5.99 10.41
CA SER A 135 17.31 6.12 10.76
C SER A 135 16.63 4.76 10.85
N ILE A 136 15.70 4.60 11.81
CA ILE A 136 14.85 3.41 11.92
C ILE A 136 13.39 3.84 12.08
N CYS A 137 12.48 3.13 11.40
CA CYS A 137 11.04 3.19 11.61
C CYS A 137 10.60 2.02 12.51
N LEU A 138 10.66 2.23 13.83
CA LEU A 138 10.32 1.20 14.81
C LEU A 138 8.91 1.45 15.36
N GLN A 139 8.05 0.43 15.33
CA GLN A 139 6.66 0.54 15.80
C GLN A 139 5.91 1.73 15.17
N SER A 140 6.08 1.90 13.86
CA SER A 140 5.50 3.00 13.07
C SER A 140 5.92 4.39 13.56
N THR A 141 7.08 4.51 14.20
CA THR A 141 7.64 5.80 14.66
C THR A 141 9.10 5.92 14.24
N CYS A 142 9.48 7.06 13.67
CA CYS A 142 10.89 7.35 13.37
C CYS A 142 11.70 7.55 14.65
N THR A 143 12.81 6.84 14.79
CA THR A 143 13.71 6.88 15.97
C THR A 143 15.15 7.12 15.57
#